data_AF-A0A8C3BV14-F1
#
_entry.id   AF-A0A8C3BV14-F1
#
_cell.length_a   1.000
_cell.length_b   1.000
_cell.length_c   1.000
_cell.angle_alpha   90.00
_cell.angle_beta   90.00
_cell.angle_gamma   90.00
#
_symmetry.space_group_name_H-M   'P 1'
#
loop_
_entity.id
_entity.type
_entity.pdbx_description
1 polymer ?
#
loop_
_entity_poly.entity_id
_entity_poly.type
_entity_poly.pdbx_seq_one_letter_code
_entity_poly.pdbx_strand_id
1 'polypeptide(L)'
;MLLHGATAAAPAEDALRPRDGAVRGGAHPTGARGVARGPALRALQQLPGAAGTRADPPSPSFSRSVPAPQLSAEELHSPHMPQSLRCDACYAIAFQLEEKLSKAEAKLGRKALRESDYVEVLERSCSQSWDYGVQELNGEKRLTGPGLRSQQPLSVAMTGGPWPSRLAKMCHSFVGEQGEEQLYGAHRRGPSALRELLCHGEKGPCAPPAGGKAGRPAPPKALQNEL
;
A
#
# COMPACT_ATOMS: atom_id res chain seq x y z
N MET A 1 64.83 12.17 14.98
CA MET A 1 64.29 13.20 15.90
C MET A 1 62.81 13.38 15.60
N LEU A 2 62.02 13.66 16.64
CA LEU A 2 60.65 14.21 16.61
C LEU A 2 59.55 13.39 15.91
N LEU A 3 58.99 12.48 16.72
CA LEU A 3 57.61 12.02 16.68
C LEU A 3 56.63 13.21 16.82
N HIS A 4 55.56 13.22 16.03
CA HIS A 4 54.27 13.87 16.31
C HIS A 4 53.19 13.06 15.57
N GLY A 5 51.99 12.82 16.09
CA GLY A 5 51.42 13.13 17.39
C GLY A 5 49.92 12.81 17.33
N ALA A 6 49.40 11.96 18.23
CA ALA A 6 48.00 11.57 18.21
C ALA A 6 47.08 12.67 18.76
N THR A 7 45.84 12.73 18.28
CA THR A 7 44.74 13.38 19.00
C THR A 7 43.46 12.58 18.76
N ALA A 8 42.93 12.03 19.83
CA ALA A 8 41.58 11.47 19.89
C ALA A 8 40.62 12.55 20.41
N ALA A 9 39.38 12.55 19.91
CA ALA A 9 38.31 13.39 20.43
C ALA A 9 36.94 12.74 20.23
N ALA A 10 36.52 11.94 21.21
CA ALA A 10 35.13 11.95 21.69
C ALA A 10 35.09 12.97 22.85
N PRO A 11 33.98 13.69 23.12
CA PRO A 11 32.78 13.05 23.66
C PRO A 11 31.44 13.71 23.27
N ALA A 12 30.33 13.07 23.65
CA ALA A 12 29.18 13.72 24.32
C ALA A 12 28.11 12.65 24.67
N GLU A 13 28.07 12.22 25.93
CA GLU A 13 26.83 11.66 26.49
C GLU A 13 25.90 12.83 26.85
N ASP A 14 24.59 12.70 26.62
CA ASP A 14 23.62 13.63 27.23
C ASP A 14 22.38 12.92 27.80
N ALA A 15 22.12 13.27 29.06
CA ALA A 15 20.86 13.27 29.78
C ALA A 15 19.84 12.13 29.57
N LEU A 16 19.98 11.12 30.44
CA LEU A 16 18.84 10.50 31.13
C LEU A 16 17.80 11.54 31.59
N ARG A 17 16.53 11.40 31.17
CA ARG A 17 15.40 11.80 32.04
C ARG A 17 14.09 11.05 31.75
N PRO A 18 13.47 10.41 32.76
CA PRO A 18 12.15 9.77 32.60
C PRO A 18 11.02 10.81 32.62
N ARG A 19 9.87 10.46 32.03
CA ARG A 19 8.60 11.13 32.27
C ARG A 19 7.58 10.14 32.82
N ASP A 20 7.36 10.22 34.13
CA ASP A 20 6.16 9.66 34.76
C ASP A 20 4.91 10.24 34.12
N GLY A 21 3.92 9.37 33.93
CA GLY A 21 2.69 9.66 33.19
C GLY A 21 1.54 8.76 33.61
N ALA A 22 1.26 8.72 34.92
CA ALA A 22 0.12 7.98 35.44
C ALA A 22 -1.21 8.61 34.96
N VAL A 23 -2.02 7.84 34.25
CA VAL A 23 -3.42 8.18 33.93
C VAL A 23 -4.34 7.09 34.47
N ARG A 24 -5.33 7.51 35.26
CA ARG A 24 -6.33 6.64 35.89
C ARG A 24 -7.37 6.16 34.89
N GLY A 25 -7.96 5.01 35.24
CA GLY A 25 -8.95 4.29 34.43
C GLY A 25 -10.23 5.05 34.04
N GLY A 26 -10.87 4.48 33.03
CA GLY A 26 -12.24 4.75 32.62
C GLY A 26 -12.99 3.41 32.53
N ALA A 27 -14.23 3.37 33.03
CA ALA A 27 -14.98 2.13 33.18
C ALA A 27 -15.60 1.61 31.87
N HIS A 28 -15.76 0.29 31.77
CA HIS A 28 -16.58 -0.37 30.77
C HIS A 28 -18.08 -0.18 31.07
N PRO A 29 -18.90 0.34 30.14
CA PRO A 29 -20.34 0.15 30.14
C PRO A 29 -20.71 -1.13 29.37
N THR A 30 -21.06 -2.20 30.09
CA THR A 30 -21.76 -3.34 29.50
C THR A 30 -23.24 -3.03 29.39
N GLY A 31 -23.80 -2.97 28.17
CA GLY A 31 -25.24 -2.77 28.01
C GLY A 31 -25.73 -2.92 26.57
N ALA A 32 -26.50 -3.98 26.32
CA ALA A 32 -27.73 -4.01 25.50
C ALA A 32 -28.17 -5.46 25.20
N ARG A 33 -29.01 -6.04 26.06
CA ARG A 33 -29.89 -7.15 25.67
C ARG A 33 -31.28 -6.57 25.45
N GLY A 34 -31.77 -6.59 24.21
CA GLY A 34 -33.10 -6.09 23.85
C GLY A 34 -33.76 -6.98 22.80
N VAL A 35 -34.57 -7.93 23.25
CA VAL A 35 -35.36 -8.80 22.36
C VAL A 35 -36.76 -8.21 22.23
N ALA A 36 -37.07 -7.59 21.08
CA ALA A 36 -38.40 -7.09 20.78
C ALA A 36 -39.22 -8.15 20.04
N ARG A 37 -40.30 -8.64 20.67
CA ARG A 37 -41.31 -9.50 20.04
C ARG A 37 -42.41 -8.61 19.46
N GLY A 38 -42.71 -8.71 18.17
CA GLY A 38 -43.81 -8.01 17.52
C GLY A 38 -44.95 -8.96 17.12
N PRO A 39 -46.23 -8.71 17.50
CA PRO A 39 -47.36 -9.54 17.10
C PRO A 39 -48.22 -8.94 15.95
N ALA A 40 -48.69 -9.85 15.09
CA ALA A 40 -50.01 -9.93 14.46
C ALA A 40 -50.72 -8.68 13.84
N LEU A 41 -50.83 -8.71 12.50
CA LEU A 41 -52.08 -8.78 11.71
C LEU A 41 -53.32 -7.94 12.11
N ARG A 42 -53.69 -6.98 11.24
CA ARG A 42 -54.99 -6.87 10.49
C ARG A 42 -54.98 -5.54 9.69
N ALA A 43 -55.19 -5.46 8.38
CA ALA A 43 -56.28 -5.91 7.49
C ALA A 43 -57.45 -4.89 7.36
N LEU A 44 -57.37 -4.06 6.31
CA LEU A 44 -58.44 -3.34 5.60
C LEU A 44 -57.93 -3.12 4.14
N GLN A 45 -58.68 -3.01 3.05
CA GLN A 45 -60.05 -3.39 2.63
C GLN A 45 -60.19 -3.00 1.13
N GLN A 46 -61.13 -3.62 0.41
CA GLN A 46 -61.45 -3.44 -1.04
C GLN A 46 -62.23 -2.13 -1.30
N LEU A 47 -62.38 -1.52 -2.51
CA LEU A 47 -62.05 -1.71 -3.96
C LEU A 47 -62.11 -0.26 -4.60
N PRO A 48 -62.13 0.06 -5.93
CA PRO A 48 -61.94 -0.67 -7.21
C PRO A 48 -60.90 -0.01 -8.16
N GLY A 49 -60.80 -0.46 -9.43
CA GLY A 49 -59.81 0.01 -10.41
C GLY A 49 -60.21 1.20 -11.29
N ALA A 50 -59.22 1.77 -12.00
CA ALA A 50 -59.40 2.71 -13.10
C ALA A 50 -58.33 2.47 -14.18
N ALA A 51 -58.74 2.48 -15.45
CA ALA A 51 -57.82 2.35 -16.59
C ALA A 51 -57.03 3.65 -16.81
N GLY A 52 -55.76 3.54 -17.22
CA GLY A 52 -54.90 4.71 -17.43
C GLY A 52 -53.50 4.34 -17.90
N THR A 53 -53.39 3.82 -19.13
CA THR A 53 -52.08 3.62 -19.78
C THR A 53 -51.40 4.95 -20.04
N ARG A 54 -50.55 5.39 -19.10
CA ARG A 54 -49.48 6.34 -19.41
C ARG A 54 -48.22 5.53 -19.66
N ALA A 55 -47.82 5.47 -20.94
CA ALA A 55 -46.50 4.99 -21.29
C ALA A 55 -45.49 6.04 -20.80
N ASP A 56 -44.76 5.72 -19.74
CA ASP A 56 -43.55 6.45 -19.41
C ASP A 56 -42.59 6.35 -20.61
N PRO A 57 -42.00 7.47 -21.08
CA PRO A 57 -40.95 7.39 -22.08
C PRO A 57 -39.80 6.57 -21.48
N PRO A 58 -39.18 5.65 -22.24
CA PRO A 58 -38.04 4.90 -21.74
C PRO A 58 -36.93 5.90 -21.38
N SER A 59 -36.69 6.05 -20.07
CA SER A 59 -35.54 6.80 -19.57
C SER A 59 -34.30 6.23 -20.24
N PRO A 60 -33.40 7.07 -20.82
CA PRO A 60 -32.22 6.57 -21.50
C PRO A 60 -31.37 5.78 -20.50
N SER A 61 -31.40 4.46 -20.62
CA SER A 61 -30.57 3.57 -19.83
C SER A 61 -29.13 3.75 -20.32
N PHE A 62 -28.43 4.69 -19.70
CA PHE A 62 -26.98 4.85 -19.78
C PHE A 62 -26.32 3.62 -19.13
N SER A 63 -26.38 2.50 -19.84
CA SER A 63 -25.65 1.27 -19.56
C SER A 63 -24.17 1.53 -19.78
N ARG A 64 -23.54 2.17 -18.79
CA ARG A 64 -22.13 2.50 -18.81
C ARG A 64 -21.32 1.25 -18.47
N SER A 65 -21.09 0.41 -19.50
CA SER A 65 -20.25 -0.78 -19.40
C SER A 65 -18.90 -0.43 -18.79
N VAL A 66 -18.56 -1.09 -17.69
CA VAL A 66 -17.23 -1.02 -17.11
C VAL A 66 -16.35 -2.01 -17.86
N PRO A 67 -15.36 -1.57 -18.66
CA PRO A 67 -14.54 -2.49 -19.44
C PRO A 67 -13.67 -3.34 -18.51
N ALA A 68 -13.53 -4.62 -18.85
CA ALA A 68 -12.55 -5.50 -18.23
C ALA A 68 -11.15 -5.17 -18.78
N PRO A 69 -10.11 -5.09 -17.94
CA PRO A 69 -8.73 -4.79 -18.37
C PRO A 69 -8.25 -5.72 -19.49
N GLN A 70 -7.84 -5.14 -20.63
CA GLN A 70 -7.37 -5.93 -21.78
C GLN A 70 -5.88 -6.25 -21.66
N LEU A 71 -5.52 -7.52 -21.41
CA LEU A 71 -4.12 -7.93 -21.26
C LEU A 71 -3.40 -8.04 -22.61
N SER A 72 -2.19 -7.48 -22.71
CA SER A 72 -1.31 -7.65 -23.86
C SER A 72 -0.69 -9.05 -23.91
N ALA A 73 -0.13 -9.44 -25.07
CA ALA A 73 0.57 -10.72 -25.21
C ALA A 73 1.74 -10.88 -24.22
N GLU A 74 2.45 -9.80 -23.89
CA GLU A 74 3.49 -9.80 -22.84
C GLU A 74 2.88 -10.05 -21.46
N GLU A 75 1.78 -9.36 -21.12
CA GLU A 75 1.07 -9.54 -19.85
C GLU A 75 0.39 -10.90 -19.69
N LEU A 76 0.22 -11.66 -20.77
CA LEU A 76 -0.28 -13.03 -20.73
C LEU A 76 0.84 -14.07 -20.50
N HIS A 77 2.00 -13.88 -21.11
CA HIS A 77 3.06 -14.92 -21.16
C HIS A 77 4.31 -14.60 -20.33
N SER A 78 4.59 -13.34 -20.00
CA SER A 78 5.80 -12.95 -19.27
C SER A 78 5.73 -13.34 -17.78
N PRO A 79 6.73 -14.03 -17.21
CA PRO A 79 6.77 -14.28 -15.77
C PRO A 79 7.23 -13.05 -14.95
N HIS A 80 7.40 -11.89 -15.57
CA HIS A 80 7.88 -10.66 -14.92
C HIS A 80 6.76 -9.61 -14.77
N MET A 81 6.94 -8.71 -13.80
CA MET A 81 6.03 -7.58 -13.57
C MET A 81 6.15 -6.55 -14.73
N PRO A 82 5.05 -6.23 -15.45
CA PRO A 82 5.04 -5.21 -16.51
C PRO A 82 5.46 -3.84 -15.97
N GLN A 83 6.17 -3.06 -16.80
CA GLN A 83 6.84 -1.83 -16.35
C GLN A 83 5.89 -0.82 -15.67
N SER A 84 4.71 -0.59 -16.22
CA SER A 84 3.69 0.32 -15.66
C SER A 84 3.22 -0.07 -14.26
N LEU A 85 3.22 -1.37 -13.94
CA LEU A 85 2.74 -1.90 -12.67
C LEU A 85 3.84 -2.02 -11.60
N ARG A 86 5.12 -1.85 -11.95
CA ARG A 86 6.24 -2.10 -11.01
C ARG A 86 6.22 -1.20 -9.78
N CYS A 87 5.86 0.07 -9.94
CA CYS A 87 5.80 1.00 -8.80
C CYS A 87 4.66 0.64 -7.84
N ASP A 88 3.46 0.33 -8.34
CA ASP A 88 2.36 -0.14 -7.50
C ASP A 88 2.72 -1.50 -6.85
N ALA A 89 3.32 -2.44 -7.60
CA ALA A 89 3.79 -3.72 -7.06
C ALA A 89 4.80 -3.55 -5.93
N CYS A 90 5.70 -2.56 -6.03
CA CYS A 90 6.63 -2.24 -4.96
C CYS A 90 5.93 -1.80 -3.68
N TYR A 91 4.94 -0.92 -3.78
CA TYR A 91 4.18 -0.47 -2.61
C TYR A 91 3.37 -1.61 -1.98
N ALA A 92 2.81 -2.51 -2.79
CA ALA A 92 2.14 -3.72 -2.29
C ALA A 92 3.12 -4.63 -1.51
N ILE A 93 4.30 -4.90 -2.06
CA ILE A 93 5.31 -5.73 -1.40
C ILE A 93 5.81 -5.07 -0.11
N ALA A 94 6.16 -3.78 -0.15
CA ALA A 94 6.64 -3.03 1.02
C ALA A 94 5.62 -3.06 2.17
N PHE A 95 4.34 -2.82 1.87
CA PHE A 95 3.25 -2.89 2.84
C PHE A 95 3.11 -4.30 3.43
N GLN A 96 3.17 -5.35 2.61
CA GLN A 96 3.04 -6.72 3.12
C GLN A 96 4.23 -7.14 3.98
N LEU A 97 5.47 -6.80 3.60
CA LEU A 97 6.66 -7.10 4.42
C LEU A 97 6.59 -6.38 5.77
N GLU A 98 6.22 -5.10 5.78
CA GLU A 98 5.95 -4.33 7.00
C GLU A 98 4.88 -4.99 7.87
N GLU A 99 3.76 -5.42 7.27
CA GLU A 99 2.66 -6.07 7.97
C GLU A 99 3.11 -7.37 8.66
N LYS A 100 3.86 -8.23 7.97
CA LYS A 100 4.33 -9.50 8.52
C LYS A 100 5.38 -9.32 9.61
N LEU A 101 6.33 -8.40 9.43
CA LEU A 101 7.32 -8.06 10.45
C LEU A 101 6.64 -7.51 11.71
N SER A 102 5.74 -6.53 11.56
CA SER A 102 4.98 -5.94 12.68
C SER A 102 4.16 -7.01 13.43
N LYS A 103 3.50 -7.91 12.70
CA LYS A 103 2.74 -9.03 13.29
C LYS A 103 3.64 -10.04 13.99
N ALA A 104 4.84 -10.30 13.49
CA ALA A 104 5.82 -11.18 14.15
C ALA A 104 6.36 -10.57 15.45
N GLU A 105 6.72 -9.28 15.44
CA GLU A 105 7.15 -8.54 16.64
C GLU A 105 6.06 -8.54 17.72
N ALA A 106 4.83 -8.22 17.33
CA ALA A 106 3.66 -8.24 18.22
C ALA A 106 3.39 -9.66 18.78
N LYS A 107 3.47 -10.70 17.95
CA LYS A 107 3.26 -12.10 18.36
C LYS A 107 4.30 -12.58 19.38
N LEU A 108 5.55 -12.14 19.26
CA LEU A 108 6.62 -12.47 20.21
C LEU A 108 6.67 -11.54 21.42
N GLY A 109 5.93 -10.42 21.41
CA GLY A 109 5.96 -9.41 22.47
C GLY A 109 7.30 -8.66 22.56
N ARG A 110 8.06 -8.56 21.46
CA ARG A 110 9.42 -8.01 21.44
C ARG A 110 9.52 -6.83 20.48
N LYS A 111 10.19 -5.76 20.90
CA LYS A 111 10.53 -4.59 20.06
C LYS A 111 11.60 -4.85 18.99
N ALA A 112 12.14 -6.07 18.96
CA ALA A 112 13.10 -6.51 17.96
C ALA A 112 13.08 -8.05 17.83
N LEU A 113 13.01 -8.53 16.60
CA LEU A 113 13.21 -9.91 16.17
C LEU A 113 14.70 -10.29 16.24
N ARG A 114 15.01 -11.58 16.40
CA ARG A 114 16.37 -12.09 16.11
C ARG A 114 16.54 -12.24 14.61
N GLU A 115 17.79 -12.36 14.17
CA GLU A 115 18.17 -12.65 12.79
C GLU A 115 17.43 -13.87 12.22
N SER A 116 17.47 -15.00 12.93
CA SER A 116 16.69 -16.20 12.60
C SER A 116 15.20 -15.90 12.38
N ASP A 117 14.62 -15.01 13.19
CA ASP A 117 13.19 -14.75 13.20
C ASP A 117 12.80 -13.81 12.04
N TYR A 118 13.57 -12.74 11.78
CA TYR A 118 13.25 -11.79 10.71
C TYR A 118 13.56 -12.35 9.32
N VAL A 119 14.63 -13.14 9.15
CA VAL A 119 14.95 -13.83 7.90
C VAL A 119 13.80 -14.75 7.50
N GLU A 120 13.38 -15.63 8.42
CA GLU A 120 12.31 -16.59 8.20
C GLU A 120 10.95 -15.88 7.97
N VAL A 121 10.71 -14.72 8.60
CA VAL A 121 9.51 -13.90 8.31
C VAL A 121 9.57 -13.30 6.91
N LEU A 122 10.68 -12.68 6.50
CA LEU A 122 10.83 -12.06 5.18
C LEU A 122 10.67 -13.08 4.04
N GLU A 123 11.35 -14.23 4.13
CA GLU A 123 11.26 -15.30 3.11
C GLU A 123 9.82 -15.80 2.93
N ARG A 124 9.15 -16.18 4.03
CA ARG A 124 7.76 -16.66 4.00
C ARG A 124 6.77 -15.59 3.55
N SER A 125 7.06 -14.31 3.78
CA SER A 125 6.20 -13.21 3.35
C SER A 125 6.10 -13.11 1.83
N CYS A 126 7.13 -13.53 1.09
CA CYS A 126 7.06 -13.58 -0.37
C CYS A 126 6.20 -14.75 -0.91
N SER A 127 6.11 -15.85 -0.16
CA SER A 127 5.36 -17.06 -0.52
C SER A 127 3.89 -17.09 -0.03
N GLN A 128 3.36 -15.96 0.44
CA GLN A 128 1.97 -15.84 0.91
C GLN A 128 0.94 -15.85 -0.24
N SER A 129 -0.35 -15.91 0.10
CA SER A 129 -1.44 -15.56 -0.83
C SER A 129 -1.38 -14.05 -1.15
N TRP A 130 -1.30 -13.73 -2.44
CA TRP A 130 -1.28 -12.34 -2.92
C TRP A 130 -2.67 -11.94 -3.42
N ASP A 131 -3.46 -11.38 -2.52
CA ASP A 131 -4.84 -10.92 -2.76
C ASP A 131 -4.88 -9.55 -3.48
N TYR A 132 -4.23 -9.50 -4.65
CA TYR A 132 -4.09 -8.33 -5.50
C TYR A 132 -4.70 -8.59 -6.89
N GLY A 133 -5.17 -7.53 -7.52
CA GLY A 133 -5.68 -7.55 -8.90
C GLY A 133 -5.25 -6.34 -9.70
N VAL A 134 -5.51 -6.38 -11.00
CA VAL A 134 -5.29 -5.24 -11.90
C VAL A 134 -6.63 -4.66 -12.33
N GLN A 135 -6.76 -3.34 -12.27
CA GLN A 135 -7.92 -2.58 -12.73
C GLN A 135 -7.48 -1.53 -13.76
N GLU A 136 -8.39 -1.15 -14.66
CA GLU A 136 -8.14 -0.09 -15.65
C GLU A 136 -8.79 1.22 -15.20
N LEU A 137 -8.03 2.31 -15.30
CA LEU A 137 -8.39 3.64 -14.80
C LEU A 137 -7.93 4.68 -15.83
N ASN A 138 -8.87 5.40 -16.44
CA ASN A 138 -8.58 6.38 -17.49
C ASN A 138 -7.73 5.80 -18.66
N GLY A 139 -7.85 4.50 -18.95
CA GLY A 139 -7.05 3.79 -19.95
C GLY A 139 -5.68 3.30 -19.45
N GLU A 140 -5.29 3.56 -18.21
CA GLU A 140 -4.06 3.04 -17.59
C GLU A 140 -4.38 1.85 -16.66
N LYS A 141 -3.63 0.76 -16.78
CA LYS A 141 -3.72 -0.39 -15.86
C LYS A 141 -2.95 -0.12 -14.58
N ARG A 142 -3.59 -0.34 -13.44
CA ARG A 142 -3.05 -0.15 -12.09
C ARG A 142 -3.30 -1.37 -11.22
N LEU A 143 -2.37 -1.67 -10.31
CA LEU A 143 -2.59 -2.71 -9.31
C LEU A 143 -3.52 -2.17 -8.20
N THR A 144 -4.27 -3.08 -7.60
CA THR A 144 -5.21 -2.80 -6.51
C THR A 144 -5.19 -3.92 -5.48
N GLY A 145 -5.39 -3.56 -4.21
CA GLY A 145 -5.23 -4.43 -3.05
C GLY A 145 -4.70 -3.68 -1.81
N PRO A 146 -4.39 -4.39 -0.72
CA PRO A 146 -3.89 -3.81 0.52
C PRO A 146 -2.64 -2.92 0.32
N GLY A 147 -2.51 -1.84 1.11
CA GLY A 147 -1.38 -0.91 1.02
C GLY A 147 -1.37 0.01 -0.22
N LEU A 148 -2.20 -0.25 -1.22
CA LEU A 148 -2.37 0.61 -2.39
C LEU A 148 -3.49 1.63 -2.16
N ARG A 149 -3.40 2.80 -2.82
CA ARG A 149 -4.45 3.81 -2.74
C ARG A 149 -5.70 3.28 -3.43
N SER A 150 -6.80 3.10 -2.71
CA SER A 150 -8.09 2.70 -3.29
C SER A 150 -8.45 3.61 -4.47
N GLN A 151 -8.51 3.01 -5.66
CA GLN A 151 -8.90 3.70 -6.89
C GLN A 151 -10.41 3.51 -7.15
N GLN A 152 -10.94 4.25 -8.14
CA GLN A 152 -12.36 4.52 -8.33
C GLN A 152 -13.30 3.29 -8.15
N PRO A 153 -14.43 3.43 -7.43
CA PRO A 153 -15.36 2.33 -7.15
C PRO A 153 -16.13 1.80 -8.37
N LEU A 154 -15.95 2.41 -9.55
CA LEU A 154 -16.58 2.01 -10.81
C LEU A 154 -15.56 1.39 -11.78
N SER A 155 -14.78 0.42 -11.30
CA SER A 155 -13.85 -0.38 -12.10
C SER A 155 -13.86 -1.83 -11.64
N VAL A 156 -13.76 -2.77 -12.58
CA VAL A 156 -13.65 -4.21 -12.27
C VAL A 156 -12.18 -4.58 -12.16
N ALA A 157 -11.78 -5.11 -11.02
CA ALA A 157 -10.43 -5.64 -10.81
C ALA A 157 -10.34 -7.10 -11.23
N MET A 158 -9.37 -7.44 -12.09
CA MET A 158 -9.00 -8.82 -12.39
C MET A 158 -8.01 -9.31 -11.34
N THR A 159 -8.50 -10.07 -10.36
CA THR A 159 -7.69 -10.75 -9.34
C THR A 159 -7.17 -12.09 -9.86
N GLY A 160 -6.09 -12.60 -9.24
CA GLY A 160 -5.50 -13.90 -9.61
C GLY A 160 -4.73 -13.86 -10.94
N GLY A 161 -4.83 -14.93 -11.73
CA GLY A 161 -4.06 -15.07 -12.97
C GLY A 161 -2.53 -15.02 -12.71
N PRO A 162 -1.74 -14.32 -13.53
CA PRO A 162 -0.28 -14.24 -13.36
C PRO A 162 0.17 -13.30 -12.23
N TRP A 163 -0.73 -12.47 -11.67
CA TRP A 163 -0.34 -11.40 -10.73
C TRP A 163 0.27 -11.92 -9.41
N PRO A 164 -0.29 -12.96 -8.74
CA PRO A 164 0.32 -13.51 -7.52
C PRO A 164 1.74 -14.03 -7.74
N SER A 165 1.99 -14.76 -8.83
CA SER A 165 3.32 -15.28 -9.15
C SER A 165 4.32 -14.18 -9.50
N ARG A 166 3.87 -13.11 -10.19
CA ARG A 166 4.70 -11.93 -10.47
C ARG A 166 5.08 -11.17 -9.20
N LEU A 167 4.14 -10.98 -8.27
CA LEU A 167 4.37 -10.33 -6.97
C LEU A 167 5.32 -11.16 -6.09
N ALA A 168 5.10 -12.47 -5.98
CA ALA A 168 6.00 -13.37 -5.25
C ALA A 168 7.43 -13.33 -5.82
N LYS A 169 7.59 -13.44 -7.14
CA LYS A 169 8.90 -13.37 -7.82
C LYS A 169 9.60 -12.02 -7.58
N MET A 170 8.87 -10.92 -7.66
CA MET A 170 9.41 -9.57 -7.43
C MET A 170 9.77 -9.35 -5.95
N CYS A 171 9.00 -9.91 -5.01
CA CYS A 171 9.32 -9.92 -3.59
C CYS A 171 10.63 -10.67 -3.30
N HIS A 172 10.81 -11.88 -3.84
CA HIS A 172 12.06 -12.62 -3.69
C HIS A 172 13.26 -11.88 -4.31
N SER A 173 13.07 -11.19 -5.44
CA SER A 173 14.10 -10.31 -6.03
C SER A 173 14.54 -9.23 -5.03
N PHE A 174 13.58 -8.52 -4.43
CA PHE A 174 13.90 -7.47 -3.44
C PHE A 174 14.56 -8.00 -2.16
N VAL A 175 14.13 -9.15 -1.64
CA VAL A 175 14.76 -9.75 -0.46
C VAL A 175 16.21 -10.13 -0.77
N GLY A 176 16.47 -10.78 -1.91
CA GLY A 176 17.82 -11.15 -2.32
C GLY A 176 18.71 -9.98 -2.77
N GLU A 177 18.15 -8.88 -3.27
CA GLU A 177 18.90 -7.70 -3.73
C GLU A 177 19.29 -6.75 -2.59
N GLN A 178 18.40 -6.54 -1.60
CA GLN A 178 18.65 -5.62 -0.48
C GLN A 178 19.27 -6.33 0.74
N GLY A 179 18.97 -7.62 0.92
CA GLY A 179 19.34 -8.41 2.09
C GLY A 179 18.39 -8.20 3.28
N GLU A 180 18.17 -9.27 4.03
CA GLU A 180 17.21 -9.35 5.13
C GLU A 180 17.54 -8.38 6.28
N GLU A 181 18.82 -8.24 6.62
CA GLU A 181 19.29 -7.29 7.64
C GLU A 181 18.93 -5.85 7.27
N GLN A 182 19.14 -5.46 6.01
CA GLN A 182 18.90 -4.09 5.56
C GLN A 182 17.39 -3.78 5.51
N LEU A 183 16.58 -4.74 5.04
CA LEU A 183 15.11 -4.63 5.05
C LEU A 183 14.57 -4.55 6.47
N TYR A 184 15.04 -5.40 7.38
CA TYR A 184 14.60 -5.36 8.78
C TYR A 184 15.08 -4.09 9.50
N GLY A 185 16.32 -3.65 9.24
CA GLY A 185 16.84 -2.37 9.70
C GLY A 185 16.06 -1.18 9.18
N ALA A 186 15.53 -1.23 7.95
CA ALA A 186 14.64 -0.21 7.40
C ALA A 186 13.25 -0.25 8.05
N HIS A 187 12.66 -1.42 8.22
CA HIS A 187 11.40 -1.60 8.95
C HIS A 187 11.46 -0.99 10.36
N ARG A 188 12.56 -1.22 11.10
CA ARG A 188 12.77 -0.65 12.44
C ARG A 188 12.93 0.87 12.48
N ARG A 189 13.26 1.52 11.35
CA ARG A 189 13.22 3.00 11.21
C ARG A 189 11.82 3.52 10.90
N GLY A 190 10.91 2.64 10.49
CA GLY A 190 9.48 2.89 10.30
C GLY A 190 8.96 2.47 8.92
N PRO A 191 7.62 2.40 8.75
CA PRO A 191 6.94 2.02 7.50
C PRO A 191 7.50 2.70 6.25
N SER A 192 7.64 4.04 6.32
CA SER A 192 8.15 4.85 5.23
C SER A 192 9.58 4.48 4.85
N ALA A 193 10.46 4.14 5.81
CA ALA A 193 11.85 3.85 5.52
C ALA A 193 12.05 2.54 4.74
N LEU A 194 11.22 1.52 5.00
CA LEU A 194 11.19 0.29 4.21
C LEU A 194 10.67 0.55 2.78
N ARG A 195 9.62 1.35 2.66
CA ARG A 195 9.03 1.77 1.39
C ARG A 195 10.00 2.59 0.53
N GLU A 196 10.71 3.55 1.12
CA GLU A 196 11.73 4.34 0.42
C GLU A 196 12.89 3.45 -0.08
N LEU A 197 13.39 2.55 0.78
CA LEU A 197 14.46 1.61 0.41
C LEU A 197 14.08 0.76 -0.80
N LEU A 198 12.89 0.15 -0.77
CA LEU A 198 12.42 -0.73 -1.83
C LEU A 198 12.05 0.01 -3.13
N CYS A 199 11.38 1.16 -3.02
CA CYS A 199 10.68 1.77 -4.16
C CYS A 199 11.41 2.98 -4.76
N HIS A 200 12.21 3.70 -3.98
CA HIS A 200 12.83 4.97 -4.35
C HIS A 200 14.38 4.98 -4.26
N GLY A 201 15.02 3.84 -3.98
CA GLY A 201 16.48 3.70 -4.13
C GLY A 201 16.98 3.96 -5.56
N GLU A 202 18.30 3.92 -5.78
CA GLU A 202 18.92 4.30 -7.07
C GLU A 202 18.40 3.53 -8.30
N LYS A 203 17.93 2.30 -8.10
CA LYS A 203 17.29 1.43 -9.10
C LYS A 203 15.80 1.18 -8.80
N GLY A 204 15.21 2.03 -7.97
CA GLY A 204 13.86 1.88 -7.43
C GLY A 204 12.79 1.84 -8.53
N PRO A 205 11.83 0.90 -8.48
CA PRO A 205 10.78 0.80 -9.49
C PRO A 205 9.81 1.99 -9.58
N CYS A 206 9.87 2.92 -8.62
CA CYS A 206 9.14 4.20 -8.66
C CYS A 206 10.02 5.40 -9.05
N ALA A 207 11.29 5.18 -9.41
CA ALA A 207 12.13 6.25 -9.95
C ALA A 207 11.51 6.80 -11.26
N PRO A 208 11.58 8.12 -11.50
CA PRO A 208 11.13 8.68 -12.78
C PRO A 208 11.94 8.05 -13.92
N PRO A 209 11.31 7.75 -15.08
CA PRO A 209 12.01 7.09 -16.19
C PRO A 209 13.22 7.91 -16.61
N ALA A 210 14.39 7.28 -16.62
CA ALA A 210 15.67 7.91 -16.94
C ALA A 210 15.66 8.45 -18.38
N GLY A 211 15.34 9.75 -18.52
CA GLY A 211 15.07 10.39 -19.80
C GLY A 211 14.02 11.52 -19.71
N GLY A 212 13.14 11.47 -18.71
CA GLY A 212 12.23 12.57 -18.40
C GLY A 212 12.98 13.77 -17.80
N LYS A 213 13.46 14.70 -18.63
CA LYS A 213 13.92 16.01 -18.16
C LYS A 213 12.73 16.74 -17.51
N ALA A 214 12.66 16.68 -16.18
CA ALA A 214 11.90 17.65 -15.41
C ALA A 214 12.47 19.03 -15.76
N GLY A 215 11.73 19.79 -16.57
CA GLY A 215 12.15 21.10 -17.01
C GLY A 215 12.27 22.00 -15.79
N ARG A 216 13.51 22.27 -15.35
CA ARG A 216 13.77 23.42 -14.47
C ARG A 216 13.15 24.63 -15.16
N PRO A 217 12.24 25.37 -14.50
CA PRO A 217 11.88 26.70 -14.97
C PRO A 217 13.17 27.50 -15.12
N ALA A 218 13.37 28.11 -16.29
CA ALA A 218 14.52 28.98 -16.48
C ALA A 218 14.46 30.11 -15.43
N PRO A 219 15.59 30.48 -14.80
CA PRO A 219 15.59 31.62 -13.89
C PRO A 219 15.12 32.87 -14.64
N PRO A 220 14.32 33.75 -14.00
CA PRO A 220 13.92 34.99 -14.64
C PRO A 220 15.17 35.78 -15.02
N LYS A 221 15.23 36.25 -16.27
CA LYS A 221 16.32 37.15 -16.69
C LYS A 221 16.25 38.40 -15.81
N ALA A 222 17.28 38.61 -15.00
CA ALA A 222 17.48 39.89 -14.35
C ALA A 222 17.62 40.95 -15.44
N LEU A 223 16.70 41.91 -15.48
CA LEU A 223 16.86 43.10 -16.30
C LEU A 223 17.99 43.92 -15.67
N GLN A 224 19.20 43.76 -16.20
CA GLN A 224 20.33 44.58 -15.81
C GLN A 224 20.06 46.02 -16.24
N ASN A 225 20.08 46.89 -15.24
CA ASN A 225 19.84 48.31 -15.35
C ASN A 225 21.14 48.99 -15.78
N GLU A 226 21.21 49.53 -16.99
CA GLU A 226 22.38 50.22 -17.53
C GLU A 226 22.03 51.70 -17.78
N LEU A 227 22.53 52.53 -16.85
CA LEU A 227 22.86 53.96 -16.91
C LEU A 227 21.94 54.95 -17.66
#